data_AF-A0A958FJ48-F1
#
_entry.id   AF-A0A958FJ48-F1
#
_cell.length_a   1.000
_cell.length_b   1.000
_cell.length_c   1.000
_cell.angle_alpha   90.00
_cell.angle_beta   90.00
_cell.angle_gamma   90.00
#
_symmetry.space_group_name_H-M   'P 1'
#
loop_
_entity.id
_entity.type
_entity.pdbx_description
1 polymer ?
#
loop_
_entity_poly.entity_id
_entity_poly.type
_entity_poly.pdbx_seq_one_letter_code
_entity_poly.pdbx_strand_id
1 'polypeptide(L)'
;MLLNATLANLPVNNRRYLLPIIITVLLVLFALPQSLWGAESGGSLDIPVKGSGLSIGNSKRFSGVRINFRDKHVERLRGINLTLWHSNENKFADVRGLSIGVLPEAGDVAGISMGILGVGAERRLRGISIGLVGMGAGGDLSGLNIGGLGAGAGGNVRGITIGGLGAGSGGDMIGINIGGLGVGAGGDMKGFTFALAGAGSGGDMIGINIGGLGVGAGRHLKGISFALAGVGSSEDVIGLTVSGIGAGAGKNLTGITFGGIAVGAGEDVQGLSIGGIAVGAGGSITGISAALGAVGAGGNLSGLNLSG
;
A
#
# COMPACT_ATOMS: atom_id res chain seq x y z
N MET A 1 -7.18 -14.30 17.24
CA MET A 1 -7.17 -14.07 18.70
C MET A 1 -8.15 -14.99 19.47
N LEU A 2 -9.28 -15.39 18.89
CA LEU A 2 -10.25 -16.31 19.53
C LEU A 2 -9.81 -17.79 19.62
N LEU A 3 -8.95 -18.28 18.72
CA LEU A 3 -8.48 -19.68 18.74
C LEU A 3 -7.46 -19.98 19.86
N ASN A 4 -6.69 -18.97 20.28
CA ASN A 4 -5.70 -19.13 21.36
C ASN A 4 -6.33 -19.20 22.74
N ALA A 5 -7.49 -18.55 22.94
CA ALA A 5 -8.17 -18.51 24.22
C ALA A 5 -8.82 -19.87 24.57
N THR A 6 -9.30 -20.62 23.58
CA THR A 6 -9.89 -21.96 23.76
C THR A 6 -8.84 -23.06 23.95
N LEU A 7 -7.67 -22.94 23.31
CA LEU A 7 -6.57 -23.90 23.47
C LEU A 7 -5.86 -23.78 24.83
N ALA A 8 -5.94 -22.62 25.48
CA ALA A 8 -5.30 -22.35 26.76
C ALA A 8 -5.93 -23.12 27.95
N ASN A 9 -7.20 -23.52 27.85
CA ASN A 9 -7.95 -24.17 28.94
C ASN A 9 -7.96 -25.70 28.88
N LEU A 10 -7.23 -26.31 27.94
CA LEU A 10 -7.16 -27.78 27.82
C LEU A 10 -5.97 -28.35 28.62
N PRO A 11 -6.15 -29.49 29.31
CA PRO A 11 -5.09 -30.14 30.08
C PRO A 11 -3.88 -30.45 29.19
N VAL A 12 -2.67 -30.24 29.71
CA VAL A 12 -1.40 -30.20 28.97
C VAL A 12 -1.15 -31.47 28.12
N ASN A 13 -1.66 -32.63 28.53
CA ASN A 13 -1.53 -33.88 27.79
C ASN A 13 -2.30 -33.91 26.45
N ASN A 14 -3.36 -33.10 26.28
CA ASN A 14 -4.17 -33.12 25.06
C ASN A 14 -3.63 -32.19 23.96
N ARG A 15 -2.77 -31.22 24.29
CA ARG A 15 -2.23 -30.25 23.30
C ARG A 15 -1.28 -30.88 22.28
N ARG A 16 -0.58 -31.95 22.67
CA ARG A 16 0.38 -32.65 21.79
C ARG A 16 -0.30 -33.44 20.66
N TYR A 17 -1.55 -33.85 20.85
CA TYR A 17 -2.31 -34.61 19.87
C TYR A 17 -3.25 -33.75 19.02
N LEU A 18 -3.60 -32.54 19.48
CA LEU A 18 -4.53 -31.66 18.76
C LEU A 18 -3.98 -31.15 17.43
N LEU A 19 -2.71 -30.72 17.39
CA LEU A 19 -2.10 -30.24 16.14
C LEU A 19 -2.02 -31.36 15.07
N PRO A 20 -1.51 -32.58 15.37
CA PRO A 20 -1.52 -33.66 14.39
C PRO A 20 -2.94 -34.12 14.04
N ILE A 21 -3.90 -34.13 14.98
CA ILE A 21 -5.30 -34.46 14.67
C ILE A 21 -5.91 -33.41 13.72
N ILE A 22 -5.69 -32.11 13.95
CA ILE A 22 -6.17 -31.05 13.06
C ILE A 22 -5.54 -31.20 11.67
N ILE A 23 -4.24 -31.47 11.59
CA ILE A 23 -3.54 -31.69 10.32
C ILE A 23 -4.06 -32.95 9.62
N THR A 24 -4.30 -34.04 10.34
CA THR A 24 -4.88 -35.27 9.79
C THR A 24 -6.33 -35.05 9.33
N VAL A 25 -7.14 -34.31 10.06
CA VAL A 25 -8.51 -33.96 9.66
C VAL A 25 -8.50 -33.07 8.40
N LEU A 26 -7.59 -32.10 8.33
CA LEU A 26 -7.42 -31.26 7.15
C LEU A 26 -6.93 -32.06 5.94
N LEU A 27 -5.99 -33.00 6.13
CA LEU A 27 -5.50 -33.89 5.07
C LEU A 27 -6.58 -34.86 4.60
N VAL A 28 -7.39 -35.40 5.51
CA VAL A 28 -8.53 -36.26 5.16
C VAL A 28 -9.58 -35.46 4.40
N LEU A 29 -9.92 -34.24 4.85
CA LEU A 29 -10.82 -33.33 4.12
C LEU A 29 -10.28 -32.99 2.72
N PHE A 30 -8.98 -32.77 2.58
CA PHE A 30 -8.34 -32.47 1.29
C PHE A 30 -8.25 -33.70 0.36
N ALA A 31 -8.20 -34.90 0.93
CA ALA A 31 -8.15 -36.17 0.20
C ALA A 31 -9.54 -36.74 -0.14
N LEU A 32 -10.63 -36.11 0.32
CA LEU A 32 -11.98 -36.52 -0.10
C LEU A 32 -12.15 -36.32 -1.61
N PRO A 33 -12.74 -37.30 -2.33
CA PRO A 33 -13.06 -37.16 -3.75
C PRO A 33 -13.83 -35.86 -4.03
N GLN A 34 -13.36 -35.07 -4.99
CA GLN A 34 -14.00 -33.80 -5.39
C GLN A 34 -15.47 -33.95 -5.80
N SER A 35 -15.89 -35.17 -6.15
CA SER A 35 -17.27 -35.55 -6.45
C SER A 35 -18.21 -35.52 -5.24
N LEU A 36 -17.70 -35.64 -4.00
CA LEU A 36 -18.50 -35.49 -2.78
C LEU A 36 -18.75 -34.02 -2.40
N TRP A 37 -18.03 -33.09 -3.03
CA TRP A 37 -18.13 -31.64 -2.79
C TRP A 37 -18.87 -30.92 -3.93
N GLY A 38 -19.22 -31.66 -4.99
CA GLY A 38 -19.95 -31.18 -6.15
C GLY A 38 -21.45 -31.20 -5.95
N ALA A 39 -22.00 -30.27 -5.18
CA ALA A 39 -23.38 -29.85 -5.39
C ALA A 39 -23.38 -28.83 -6.54
N GLU A 40 -23.47 -29.34 -7.77
CA GLU A 40 -23.81 -28.52 -8.93
C GLU A 40 -25.23 -27.98 -8.77
N SER A 41 -25.35 -26.70 -8.43
CA SER A 41 -26.52 -25.93 -8.84
C SER A 41 -26.07 -24.51 -9.17
N GLY A 42 -26.13 -24.15 -10.45
CA GLY A 42 -26.07 -22.74 -10.88
C GLY A 42 -27.36 -21.97 -10.55
N GLY A 43 -28.16 -22.47 -9.62
CA GLY A 43 -29.43 -21.89 -9.20
C GLY A 43 -29.23 -20.89 -8.07
N SER A 44 -30.09 -19.88 -8.06
CA SER A 44 -30.29 -19.00 -6.92
C SER A 44 -31.75 -19.06 -6.50
N LEU A 45 -31.99 -19.02 -5.18
CA LEU A 45 -33.30 -18.85 -4.60
C LEU A 45 -33.47 -17.39 -4.19
N ASP A 46 -34.30 -16.65 -4.93
CA ASP A 46 -34.54 -15.22 -4.73
C ASP A 46 -35.92 -14.98 -4.10
N ILE A 47 -35.98 -14.30 -2.95
CA ILE A 47 -37.21 -14.08 -2.15
C ILE A 47 -37.24 -12.64 -1.59
N PRO A 48 -38.24 -11.77 -1.85
CA PRO A 48 -39.23 -11.69 -2.93
C PRO A 48 -38.85 -10.66 -4.03
N VAL A 49 -39.77 -10.42 -4.97
CA VAL A 49 -39.50 -10.14 -6.39
C VAL A 49 -39.81 -8.69 -6.83
N LYS A 50 -38.77 -7.96 -7.26
CA LYS A 50 -38.73 -6.94 -8.35
C LYS A 50 -37.29 -6.46 -8.53
N GLY A 51 -36.35 -7.43 -8.54
CA GLY A 51 -34.92 -7.16 -8.57
C GLY A 51 -34.33 -6.65 -7.25
N SER A 52 -35.04 -6.78 -6.13
CA SER A 52 -34.60 -6.42 -4.78
C SER A 52 -35.13 -7.42 -3.74
N GLY A 53 -34.27 -8.12 -3.00
CA GLY A 53 -34.71 -9.12 -2.02
C GLY A 53 -33.57 -9.85 -1.28
N LEU A 54 -33.82 -11.08 -0.83
CA LEU A 54 -32.81 -12.04 -0.34
C LEU A 54 -32.50 -13.08 -1.43
N SER A 55 -31.22 -13.30 -1.74
CA SER A 55 -30.76 -14.31 -2.69
C SER A 55 -29.85 -15.33 -2.00
N ILE A 56 -30.13 -16.62 -2.19
CA ILE A 56 -29.25 -17.72 -1.78
C ILE A 56 -28.75 -18.41 -3.04
N GLY A 57 -27.45 -18.29 -3.36
CA GLY A 57 -26.83 -18.90 -4.54
C GLY A 57 -26.31 -17.91 -5.60
N ASN A 58 -26.19 -18.35 -6.85
CA ASN A 58 -25.44 -17.66 -7.90
C ASN A 58 -26.29 -16.80 -8.88
N SER A 59 -26.94 -15.74 -8.38
CA SER A 59 -27.66 -14.76 -9.23
C SER A 59 -26.71 -13.84 -10.00
N LYS A 60 -26.81 -13.80 -11.34
CA LYS A 60 -25.97 -12.96 -12.21
C LYS A 60 -26.26 -11.46 -12.11
N ARG A 61 -27.52 -11.09 -11.85
CA ARG A 61 -27.99 -9.70 -11.65
C ARG A 61 -28.89 -9.65 -10.43
N PHE A 62 -28.49 -8.93 -9.38
CA PHE A 62 -29.27 -8.89 -8.14
C PHE A 62 -29.13 -7.57 -7.39
N SER A 63 -30.20 -7.14 -6.72
CA SER A 63 -30.14 -6.10 -5.69
C SER A 63 -30.69 -6.64 -4.38
N GLY A 64 -30.13 -6.26 -3.24
CA GLY A 64 -30.55 -6.72 -1.92
C GLY A 64 -29.48 -7.51 -1.17
N VAL A 65 -29.88 -8.46 -0.34
CA VAL A 65 -28.96 -9.28 0.47
C VAL A 65 -28.71 -10.60 -0.23
N ARG A 66 -27.46 -10.98 -0.43
CA ARG A 66 -27.07 -12.21 -1.12
C ARG A 66 -26.09 -13.01 -0.27
N ILE A 67 -26.37 -14.29 -0.11
CA ILE A 67 -25.47 -15.26 0.51
C ILE A 67 -25.10 -16.28 -0.58
N ASN A 68 -23.81 -16.45 -0.82
CA ASN A 68 -23.33 -17.38 -1.82
C ASN A 68 -22.12 -18.17 -1.33
N PHE A 69 -22.04 -19.45 -1.71
CA PHE A 69 -20.89 -20.29 -1.42
C PHE A 69 -19.70 -19.92 -2.31
N ARG A 70 -19.93 -19.78 -3.63
CA ARG A 70 -18.90 -19.40 -4.61
C ARG A 70 -19.52 -18.64 -5.78
N ASP A 71 -19.04 -17.45 -6.08
CA ASP A 71 -19.55 -16.67 -7.20
C ASP A 71 -18.99 -17.16 -8.55
N LYS A 72 -19.82 -17.17 -9.60
CA LYS A 72 -19.42 -17.45 -10.98
C LYS A 72 -20.22 -16.59 -11.97
N HIS A 73 -19.56 -15.92 -12.91
CA HIS A 73 -20.22 -15.14 -13.97
C HIS A 73 -21.24 -14.10 -13.47
N VAL A 74 -20.98 -13.48 -12.32
CA VAL A 74 -21.81 -12.37 -11.83
C VAL A 74 -21.58 -11.17 -12.75
N GLU A 75 -22.65 -10.50 -13.16
CA GLU A 75 -22.58 -9.31 -14.01
C GLU A 75 -22.73 -8.02 -13.19
N ARG A 76 -23.75 -7.96 -12.33
CA ARG A 76 -24.05 -6.76 -11.54
C ARG A 76 -24.71 -7.12 -10.21
N LEU A 77 -24.13 -6.63 -9.11
CA LEU A 77 -24.69 -6.78 -7.77
C LEU A 77 -24.82 -5.43 -7.09
N ARG A 78 -25.97 -5.18 -6.44
CA ARG A 78 -26.23 -3.95 -5.68
C ARG A 78 -26.82 -4.26 -4.31
N GLY A 79 -26.02 -4.26 -3.24
CA GLY A 79 -26.50 -4.48 -1.89
C GLY A 79 -25.49 -5.17 -1.01
N ILE A 80 -25.92 -6.13 -0.20
CA ILE A 80 -25.06 -6.90 0.72
C ILE A 80 -24.74 -8.24 0.05
N ASN A 81 -23.47 -8.60 -0.06
CA ASN A 81 -23.00 -9.86 -0.63
C ASN A 81 -22.08 -10.57 0.35
N LEU A 82 -22.45 -11.78 0.77
CA LEU A 82 -21.65 -12.66 1.61
C LEU A 82 -21.15 -13.83 0.76
N THR A 83 -19.86 -13.87 0.46
CA THR A 83 -19.24 -14.92 -0.36
C THR A 83 -18.31 -15.80 0.48
N LEU A 84 -18.65 -17.07 0.63
CA LEU A 84 -17.91 -18.01 1.51
C LEU A 84 -16.62 -18.55 0.87
N TRP A 85 -16.45 -18.49 -0.45
CA TRP A 85 -15.30 -19.07 -1.16
C TRP A 85 -14.90 -18.33 -2.44
N HIS A 86 -13.64 -18.49 -2.84
CA HIS A 86 -12.95 -17.78 -3.93
C HIS A 86 -13.69 -17.83 -5.29
N SER A 87 -13.81 -16.68 -5.95
CA SER A 87 -14.46 -16.55 -7.27
C SER A 87 -13.44 -16.29 -8.38
N ASN A 88 -13.14 -17.31 -9.19
CA ASN A 88 -12.19 -17.21 -10.31
C ASN A 88 -12.81 -16.75 -11.65
N GLU A 89 -14.12 -16.45 -11.71
CA GLU A 89 -14.87 -16.28 -12.96
C GLU A 89 -15.64 -14.94 -13.06
N ASN A 90 -15.32 -13.96 -12.22
CA ASN A 90 -16.07 -12.69 -12.08
C ASN A 90 -15.32 -11.44 -12.58
N LYS A 91 -14.38 -11.60 -13.51
CA LYS A 91 -13.47 -10.53 -13.97
C LYS A 91 -14.16 -9.28 -14.54
N PHE A 92 -15.43 -9.40 -14.92
CA PHE A 92 -16.23 -8.30 -15.45
C PHE A 92 -17.38 -7.85 -14.52
N ALA A 93 -17.53 -8.46 -13.35
CA ALA A 93 -18.62 -8.18 -12.42
C ALA A 93 -18.54 -6.75 -11.84
N ASP A 94 -19.66 -6.03 -11.78
CA ASP A 94 -19.80 -4.74 -11.06
C ASP A 94 -20.53 -4.98 -9.73
N VAL A 95 -19.77 -5.01 -8.63
CA VAL A 95 -20.28 -5.25 -7.27
C VAL A 95 -20.33 -3.93 -6.51
N ARG A 96 -21.54 -3.50 -6.14
CA ARG A 96 -21.76 -2.27 -5.36
C ARG A 96 -22.46 -2.54 -4.04
N GLY A 97 -21.95 -2.00 -2.94
CA GLY A 97 -22.55 -2.09 -1.62
C GLY A 97 -21.60 -2.71 -0.59
N LEU A 98 -22.09 -3.63 0.23
CA LEU A 98 -21.32 -4.32 1.26
C LEU A 98 -20.93 -5.72 0.79
N SER A 99 -19.63 -6.04 0.74
CA SER A 99 -19.13 -7.36 0.37
C SER A 99 -18.32 -7.95 1.51
N ILE A 100 -18.68 -9.14 2.00
CA ILE A 100 -17.96 -9.84 3.06
C ILE A 100 -17.63 -11.24 2.56
N GLY A 101 -16.40 -11.71 2.77
CA GLY A 101 -16.07 -13.06 2.37
C GLY A 101 -14.66 -13.52 2.71
N VAL A 102 -14.32 -14.73 2.27
CA VAL A 102 -12.94 -15.23 2.37
C VAL A 102 -12.04 -14.39 1.46
N LEU A 103 -12.43 -14.18 0.20
CA LEU A 103 -11.72 -13.32 -0.74
C LEU A 103 -12.73 -12.71 -1.72
N PRO A 104 -13.40 -11.58 -1.36
CA PRO A 104 -14.30 -10.90 -2.29
C PRO A 104 -13.52 -10.41 -3.51
N GLU A 105 -13.91 -10.89 -4.69
CA GLU A 105 -13.27 -10.55 -5.97
C GLU A 105 -14.30 -10.29 -7.07
N ALA A 106 -14.12 -9.21 -7.82
CA ALA A 106 -14.97 -8.81 -8.94
C ALA A 106 -14.17 -7.97 -9.96
N GLY A 107 -14.81 -7.57 -11.07
CA GLY A 107 -14.20 -6.64 -12.01
C GLY A 107 -14.08 -5.23 -11.42
N ASP A 108 -15.21 -4.64 -11.03
CA ASP A 108 -15.29 -3.41 -10.26
C ASP A 108 -15.95 -3.70 -8.91
N VAL A 109 -15.34 -3.20 -7.84
CA VAL A 109 -15.86 -3.25 -6.47
C VAL A 109 -16.05 -1.82 -5.96
N ALA A 110 -17.27 -1.46 -5.56
CA ALA A 110 -17.60 -0.14 -5.02
C ALA A 110 -18.43 -0.20 -3.73
N GLY A 111 -17.92 0.33 -2.62
CA GLY A 111 -18.64 0.38 -1.34
C GLY A 111 -17.77 -0.08 -0.17
N ILE A 112 -18.27 -0.98 0.67
CA ILE A 112 -17.55 -1.53 1.82
C ILE A 112 -17.21 -2.99 1.52
N SER A 113 -15.95 -3.38 1.60
CA SER A 113 -15.50 -4.76 1.33
C SER A 113 -14.60 -5.29 2.45
N MET A 114 -14.89 -6.49 2.92
CA MET A 114 -14.17 -7.14 4.02
C MET A 114 -13.80 -8.57 3.64
N GLY A 115 -12.50 -8.86 3.64
CA GLY A 115 -11.95 -10.14 3.23
C GLY A 115 -11.05 -10.78 4.29
N ILE A 116 -11.26 -12.06 4.59
CA ILE A 116 -10.37 -12.81 5.51
C ILE A 116 -9.00 -13.00 4.87
N LEU A 117 -8.93 -13.39 3.60
CA LEU A 117 -7.71 -13.49 2.81
C LEU A 117 -7.45 -12.23 1.99
N GLY A 118 -8.41 -11.33 1.85
CA GLY A 118 -8.21 -10.06 1.16
C GLY A 118 -9.38 -9.60 0.32
N VAL A 119 -9.20 -8.49 -0.36
CA VAL A 119 -10.18 -7.95 -1.33
C VAL A 119 -9.48 -7.74 -2.66
N GLY A 120 -10.05 -8.30 -3.72
CA GLY A 120 -9.52 -8.22 -5.08
C GLY A 120 -10.45 -7.48 -6.04
N ALA A 121 -9.89 -6.73 -6.98
CA ALA A 121 -10.62 -6.23 -8.13
C ALA A 121 -9.76 -6.33 -9.40
N GLU A 122 -10.34 -6.78 -10.52
CA GLU A 122 -9.60 -6.80 -11.79
C GLU A 122 -9.31 -5.38 -12.29
N ARG A 123 -10.29 -4.46 -12.16
CA ARG A 123 -10.19 -3.10 -12.69
C ARG A 123 -10.18 -2.04 -11.60
N ARG A 124 -11.20 -1.98 -10.74
CA ARG A 124 -11.29 -0.89 -9.76
C ARG A 124 -11.81 -1.36 -8.42
N LEU A 125 -11.17 -0.89 -7.36
CA LEU A 125 -11.64 -1.00 -6.00
C LEU A 125 -11.88 0.41 -5.46
N ARG A 126 -13.11 0.72 -5.05
CA ARG A 126 -13.52 2.05 -4.58
C ARG A 126 -14.32 1.97 -3.29
N GLY A 127 -13.93 2.73 -2.27
CA GLY A 127 -14.68 2.88 -1.02
C GLY A 127 -13.85 2.47 0.19
N ILE A 128 -14.39 1.63 1.06
CA ILE A 128 -13.71 1.13 2.26
C ILE A 128 -13.41 -0.35 2.06
N SER A 129 -12.14 -0.74 2.05
CA SER A 129 -11.74 -2.14 1.94
C SER A 129 -10.79 -2.53 3.06
N ILE A 130 -11.05 -3.70 3.64
CA ILE A 130 -10.26 -4.28 4.74
C ILE A 130 -9.97 -5.74 4.39
N GLY A 131 -8.69 -6.10 4.33
CA GLY A 131 -8.23 -7.45 4.03
C GLY A 131 -7.18 -7.90 5.03
N LEU A 132 -7.34 -9.05 5.71
CA LEU A 132 -6.36 -9.47 6.73
C LEU A 132 -5.02 -9.89 6.12
N VAL A 133 -5.01 -10.41 4.90
CA VAL A 133 -3.75 -10.71 4.20
C VAL A 133 -3.41 -9.59 3.22
N GLY A 134 -4.32 -9.14 2.36
CA GLY A 134 -4.02 -7.98 1.54
C GLY A 134 -5.16 -7.51 0.66
N MET A 135 -4.88 -6.54 -0.19
CA MET A 135 -5.82 -6.09 -1.21
C MET A 135 -5.10 -5.67 -2.48
N GLY A 136 -5.77 -5.91 -3.60
CA GLY A 136 -5.21 -5.70 -4.93
C GLY A 136 -6.27 -5.21 -5.90
N ALA A 137 -5.92 -4.22 -6.71
CA ALA A 137 -6.67 -3.86 -7.90
C ALA A 137 -5.77 -3.97 -9.15
N GLY A 138 -6.21 -4.63 -10.22
CA GLY A 138 -5.44 -4.61 -11.47
C GLY A 138 -5.37 -3.22 -12.12
N GLY A 139 -6.38 -2.38 -11.90
CA GLY A 139 -6.38 -0.95 -12.25
C GLY A 139 -6.27 -0.07 -11.01
N ASP A 140 -7.31 0.72 -10.70
CA ASP A 140 -7.24 1.76 -9.66
C ASP A 140 -7.79 1.30 -8.30
N LEU A 141 -7.16 1.77 -7.23
CA LEU A 141 -7.61 1.60 -5.85
C LEU A 141 -7.90 2.96 -5.22
N SER A 142 -9.11 3.15 -4.69
CA SER A 142 -9.55 4.45 -4.19
C SER A 142 -10.38 4.38 -2.90
N GLY A 143 -10.17 5.33 -1.99
CA GLY A 143 -10.86 5.41 -0.69
C GLY A 143 -9.97 4.98 0.48
N LEU A 144 -10.52 4.26 1.46
CA LEU A 144 -9.82 3.72 2.63
C LEU A 144 -9.51 2.24 2.43
N ASN A 145 -8.24 1.89 2.49
CA ASN A 145 -7.72 0.57 2.08
C ASN A 145 -6.74 0.06 3.14
N ILE A 146 -7.10 -1.00 3.86
CA ILE A 146 -6.30 -1.58 4.96
C ILE A 146 -5.97 -3.05 4.69
N GLY A 147 -4.77 -3.32 4.21
CA GLY A 147 -4.25 -4.66 3.95
C GLY A 147 -3.27 -5.12 5.03
N GLY A 148 -3.49 -6.30 5.61
CA GLY A 148 -2.65 -6.78 6.72
C GLY A 148 -1.20 -7.10 6.34
N LEU A 149 -0.94 -7.63 5.15
CA LEU A 149 0.40 -7.73 4.56
C LEU A 149 0.64 -6.65 3.51
N GLY A 150 -0.35 -6.30 2.69
CA GLY A 150 -0.13 -5.24 1.70
C GLY A 150 -1.37 -4.77 0.98
N ALA A 151 -1.26 -3.60 0.38
CA ALA A 151 -2.30 -3.01 -0.45
C ALA A 151 -1.68 -2.44 -1.72
N GLY A 152 -2.19 -2.79 -2.89
CA GLY A 152 -1.65 -2.22 -4.11
C GLY A 152 -2.56 -2.23 -5.32
N ALA A 153 -2.12 -1.50 -6.34
CA ALA A 153 -2.87 -1.30 -7.57
C ALA A 153 -1.93 -1.32 -8.79
N GLY A 154 -2.35 -1.92 -9.90
CA GLY A 154 -1.61 -1.84 -11.17
C GLY A 154 -1.69 -0.46 -11.81
N GLY A 155 -2.76 0.29 -11.55
CA GLY A 155 -2.96 1.69 -11.90
C GLY A 155 -2.66 2.61 -10.71
N ASN A 156 -3.58 3.53 -10.40
CA ASN A 156 -3.39 4.57 -9.39
C ASN A 156 -3.97 4.18 -8.03
N VAL A 157 -3.36 4.68 -6.96
CA VAL A 157 -3.88 4.61 -5.58
C VAL A 157 -4.29 6.01 -5.12
N ARG A 158 -5.54 6.18 -4.67
CA ARG A 158 -6.06 7.48 -4.19
C ARG A 158 -6.81 7.37 -2.86
N GLY A 159 -6.38 8.07 -1.83
CA GLY A 159 -7.06 8.12 -0.52
C GLY A 159 -6.14 7.71 0.63
N ILE A 160 -6.61 6.84 1.51
CA ILE A 160 -5.83 6.32 2.65
C ILE A 160 -5.54 4.85 2.38
N THR A 161 -4.26 4.50 2.29
CA THR A 161 -3.80 3.13 2.04
C THR A 161 -2.81 2.72 3.11
N ILE A 162 -3.11 1.62 3.79
CA ILE A 162 -2.30 1.05 4.87
C ILE A 162 -1.99 -0.41 4.49
N GLY A 163 -0.71 -0.72 4.34
CA GLY A 163 -0.23 -2.07 4.08
C GLY A 163 0.78 -2.50 5.14
N GLY A 164 0.53 -3.63 5.82
CA GLY A 164 1.38 -4.04 6.96
C GLY A 164 2.83 -4.37 6.59
N LEU A 165 3.11 -4.87 5.39
CA LEU A 165 4.46 -4.96 4.80
C LEU A 165 4.68 -3.88 3.75
N GLY A 166 3.65 -3.45 3.01
CA GLY A 166 3.85 -2.33 2.08
C GLY A 166 2.62 -1.91 1.30
N ALA A 167 2.74 -0.72 0.70
CA ALA A 167 1.75 -0.17 -0.22
C ALA A 167 2.37 0.14 -1.58
N GLY A 168 1.69 -0.20 -2.68
CA GLY A 168 2.28 -0.11 -4.02
C GLY A 168 1.31 0.35 -5.10
N SER A 169 1.80 1.09 -6.09
CA SER A 169 1.03 1.52 -7.26
C SER A 169 1.88 1.45 -8.51
N GLY A 170 1.34 0.90 -9.61
CA GLY A 170 2.00 0.99 -10.92
C GLY A 170 1.96 2.40 -11.53
N GLY A 171 0.96 3.20 -11.14
CA GLY A 171 0.84 4.63 -11.46
C GLY A 171 1.10 5.53 -10.24
N ASP A 172 0.22 6.52 -10.05
CA ASP A 172 0.37 7.54 -9.01
C ASP A 172 -0.23 7.12 -7.66
N MET A 173 0.38 7.57 -6.56
CA MET A 173 -0.19 7.45 -5.21
C MET A 173 -0.54 8.83 -4.63
N ILE A 174 -1.82 9.10 -4.40
CA ILE A 174 -2.31 10.39 -3.91
C ILE A 174 -3.07 10.21 -2.59
N GLY A 175 -2.58 10.82 -1.51
CA GLY A 175 -3.24 10.84 -0.20
C GLY A 175 -2.32 10.42 0.94
N ILE A 176 -2.79 9.53 1.82
CA ILE A 176 -2.03 9.00 2.97
C ILE A 176 -1.64 7.57 2.66
N ASN A 177 -0.34 7.29 2.57
CA ASN A 177 0.18 5.96 2.26
C ASN A 177 1.10 5.50 3.38
N ILE A 178 0.78 4.37 3.99
CA ILE A 178 1.52 3.79 5.11
C ILE A 178 1.89 2.36 4.73
N GLY A 179 3.19 2.09 4.70
CA GLY A 179 3.75 0.76 4.47
C GLY A 179 4.63 0.34 5.64
N GLY A 180 4.56 -0.92 6.06
CA GLY A 180 5.51 -1.44 7.05
C GLY A 180 6.93 -1.38 6.54
N LEU A 181 7.29 -2.20 5.55
CA LEU A 181 8.59 -2.16 4.91
C LEU A 181 8.69 -1.01 3.91
N GLY A 182 7.75 -0.88 2.97
CA GLY A 182 7.92 0.06 1.86
C GLY A 182 6.63 0.68 1.33
N VAL A 183 6.77 1.87 0.75
CA VAL A 183 5.75 2.48 -0.09
C VAL A 183 6.37 2.84 -1.45
N GLY A 184 5.77 2.38 -2.54
CA GLY A 184 6.34 2.53 -3.88
C GLY A 184 5.31 2.93 -4.95
N ALA A 185 5.65 3.92 -5.78
CA ALA A 185 4.85 4.32 -6.93
C ALA A 185 5.68 4.29 -8.22
N GLY A 186 5.13 3.75 -9.30
CA GLY A 186 5.73 3.88 -10.64
C GLY A 186 5.63 5.31 -11.19
N GLY A 187 4.57 6.04 -10.83
CA GLY A 187 4.36 7.45 -11.14
C GLY A 187 4.68 8.36 -9.95
N ASP A 188 3.89 9.42 -9.79
CA ASP A 188 4.08 10.45 -8.77
C ASP A 188 3.48 10.03 -7.41
N MET A 189 4.08 10.50 -6.31
CA MET A 189 3.52 10.40 -4.97
C MET A 189 3.16 11.78 -4.43
N LYS A 190 1.90 11.96 -4.00
CA LYS A 190 1.43 13.24 -3.45
C LYS A 190 0.68 13.05 -2.15
N GLY A 191 1.15 13.69 -1.08
CA GLY A 191 0.48 13.72 0.22
C GLY A 191 1.40 13.31 1.36
N PHE A 192 0.93 12.42 2.24
CA PHE A 192 1.69 11.90 3.36
C PHE A 192 2.12 10.46 3.07
N THR A 193 3.41 10.18 3.24
CA THR A 193 3.98 8.86 3.05
C THR A 193 4.79 8.46 4.27
N PHE A 194 4.55 7.27 4.80
CA PHE A 194 5.34 6.66 5.86
C PHE A 194 5.73 5.23 5.49
N ALA A 195 7.02 4.92 5.61
CA ALA A 195 7.57 3.58 5.40
C ALA A 195 8.71 3.30 6.39
N LEU A 196 8.76 2.13 7.03
CA LEU A 196 9.85 1.82 7.98
C LEU A 196 11.17 1.50 7.29
N ALA A 197 11.17 0.93 6.07
CA ALA A 197 12.41 0.75 5.31
C ALA A 197 12.58 1.89 4.29
N GLY A 198 11.61 2.14 3.40
CA GLY A 198 11.78 3.26 2.47
C GLY A 198 10.57 3.60 1.62
N ALA A 199 10.59 4.82 1.11
CA ALA A 199 9.57 5.35 0.21
C ALA A 199 10.21 5.75 -1.13
N GLY A 200 9.60 5.33 -2.24
CA GLY A 200 10.16 5.55 -3.57
C GLY A 200 9.10 5.88 -4.62
N SER A 201 9.41 6.83 -5.50
CA SER A 201 8.58 7.20 -6.65
C SER A 201 9.42 7.24 -7.91
N GLY A 202 8.90 6.69 -9.02
CA GLY A 202 9.49 6.86 -10.35
C GLY A 202 9.37 8.30 -10.89
N GLY A 203 8.46 9.10 -10.34
CA GLY A 203 8.24 10.50 -10.68
C GLY A 203 8.58 11.45 -9.53
N ASP A 204 7.66 12.37 -9.24
CA ASP A 204 7.78 13.36 -8.18
C ASP A 204 7.26 12.83 -6.84
N MET A 205 7.89 13.17 -5.72
CA MET A 205 7.26 13.07 -4.40
C MET A 205 6.98 14.46 -3.81
N ILE A 206 5.70 14.77 -3.62
CA ILE A 206 5.23 16.07 -3.15
C ILE A 206 4.45 15.91 -1.84
N GLY A 207 4.97 16.46 -0.74
CA GLY A 207 4.29 16.49 0.56
C GLY A 207 5.21 16.12 1.72
N ILE A 208 4.76 15.23 2.61
CA ILE A 208 5.52 14.77 3.78
C ILE A 208 5.91 13.32 3.54
N ASN A 209 7.21 13.04 3.51
CA ASN A 209 7.75 11.72 3.22
C ASN A 209 8.68 11.28 4.36
N ILE A 210 8.35 10.15 4.99
CA ILE A 210 9.14 9.57 6.07
C ILE A 210 9.49 8.14 5.65
N GLY A 211 10.78 7.90 5.40
CA GLY A 211 11.32 6.58 5.08
C GLY A 211 12.37 6.20 6.10
N GLY A 212 12.27 5.05 6.76
CA GLY A 212 13.22 4.74 7.84
C GLY A 212 14.66 4.64 7.34
N LEU A 213 14.95 3.95 6.24
CA LEU A 213 16.27 3.98 5.59
C LEU A 213 16.35 5.08 4.54
N GLY A 214 15.37 5.19 3.63
CA GLY A 214 15.49 6.13 2.51
C GLY A 214 14.19 6.67 1.94
N VAL A 215 14.30 7.88 1.37
CA VAL A 215 13.26 8.52 0.55
C VAL A 215 13.88 8.88 -0.80
N GLY A 216 13.30 8.40 -1.91
CA GLY A 216 13.85 8.58 -3.26
C GLY A 216 12.81 8.96 -4.31
N ALA A 217 13.09 9.98 -5.12
CA ALA A 217 12.28 10.33 -6.29
C ALA A 217 13.07 10.28 -7.59
N GLY A 218 12.45 9.77 -8.65
CA GLY A 218 13.04 9.74 -9.99
C GLY A 218 13.09 11.12 -10.67
N ARG A 219 12.34 12.12 -10.17
CA ARG A 219 12.39 13.51 -10.63
C ARG A 219 12.60 14.48 -9.48
N HIS A 220 11.53 15.10 -8.95
CA HIS A 220 11.62 16.11 -7.89
C HIS A 220 11.12 15.59 -6.54
N LEU A 221 11.82 15.94 -5.46
CA LEU A 221 11.30 15.86 -4.09
C LEU A 221 10.88 17.26 -3.64
N LYS A 222 9.61 17.45 -3.24
CA LYS A 222 9.11 18.74 -2.77
C LYS A 222 8.33 18.61 -1.46
N GLY A 223 8.78 19.28 -0.40
CA GLY A 223 8.08 19.36 0.88
C GLY A 223 8.97 19.03 2.07
N ILE A 224 8.53 18.10 2.93
CA ILE A 224 9.27 17.65 4.11
C ILE A 224 9.68 16.20 3.90
N SER A 225 10.97 15.91 3.96
CA SER A 225 11.51 14.56 3.81
C SER A 225 12.41 14.19 4.98
N PHE A 226 12.19 13.01 5.55
CA PHE A 226 13.01 12.46 6.63
C PHE A 226 13.45 11.04 6.31
N ALA A 227 14.74 10.74 6.48
CA ALA A 227 15.26 9.38 6.45
C ALA A 227 16.50 9.16 7.33
N LEU A 228 16.74 7.94 7.83
CA LEU A 228 17.94 7.66 8.63
C LEU A 228 19.19 7.44 7.78
N ALA A 229 19.08 7.00 6.53
CA ALA A 229 20.23 6.88 5.63
C ALA A 229 20.23 8.01 4.61
N GLY A 230 19.26 8.05 3.70
CA GLY A 230 19.35 8.90 2.51
C GLY A 230 18.04 9.56 2.12
N VAL A 231 18.10 10.84 1.74
CA VAL A 231 17.03 11.50 0.99
C VAL A 231 17.62 11.96 -0.34
N GLY A 232 17.02 11.54 -1.45
CA GLY A 232 17.60 11.78 -2.77
C GLY A 232 16.58 12.00 -3.89
N SER A 233 16.91 12.87 -4.84
CA SER A 233 16.18 12.96 -6.10
C SER A 233 17.14 13.06 -7.30
N SER A 234 16.70 12.60 -8.47
CA SER A 234 17.48 12.72 -9.70
C SER A 234 17.51 14.14 -10.26
N GLU A 235 16.57 14.99 -9.89
CA GLU A 235 16.55 16.41 -10.28
C GLU A 235 16.66 17.29 -9.04
N ASP A 236 15.54 17.85 -8.56
CA ASP A 236 15.56 18.85 -7.50
C ASP A 236 15.03 18.30 -6.18
N VAL A 237 15.58 18.78 -5.07
CA VAL A 237 15.05 18.58 -3.73
C VAL A 237 14.73 19.94 -3.13
N ILE A 238 13.45 20.21 -2.90
CA ILE A 238 12.92 21.52 -2.50
C ILE A 238 12.16 21.40 -1.18
N GLY A 239 12.64 22.04 -0.12
CA GLY A 239 11.94 22.16 1.17
C GLY A 239 12.81 21.80 2.38
N LEU A 240 12.22 21.12 3.36
CA LEU A 240 12.92 20.66 4.57
C LEU A 240 13.33 19.21 4.39
N THR A 241 14.63 18.94 4.48
CA THR A 241 15.18 17.58 4.36
C THR A 241 16.07 17.27 5.56
N VAL A 242 15.81 16.15 6.21
CA VAL A 242 16.64 15.63 7.31
C VAL A 242 17.04 14.21 6.96
N SER A 243 18.33 13.97 6.88
CA SER A 243 18.90 12.68 6.52
C SER A 243 20.01 12.29 7.49
N GLY A 244 19.97 11.06 7.99
CA GLY A 244 20.98 10.59 8.96
C GLY A 244 22.37 10.34 8.36
N ILE A 245 22.48 10.02 7.06
CA ILE A 245 23.79 9.94 6.37
C ILE A 245 23.93 11.07 5.37
N GLY A 246 23.04 11.18 4.39
CA GLY A 246 23.18 12.26 3.41
C GLY A 246 21.94 12.62 2.62
N ALA A 247 21.92 13.86 2.14
CA ALA A 247 20.87 14.40 1.30
C ALA A 247 21.47 14.83 -0.04
N GLY A 248 20.85 14.40 -1.15
CA GLY A 248 21.38 14.58 -2.49
C GLY A 248 20.34 15.03 -3.51
N ALA A 249 20.72 15.90 -4.43
CA ALA A 249 19.94 16.22 -5.63
C ALA A 249 20.82 16.13 -6.87
N GLY A 250 20.31 15.56 -7.96
CA GLY A 250 21.05 15.51 -9.22
C GLY A 250 21.25 16.89 -9.87
N LYS A 251 20.33 17.82 -9.61
CA LYS A 251 20.41 19.23 -10.02
C LYS A 251 20.48 20.13 -8.80
N ASN A 252 19.34 20.60 -8.28
CA ASN A 252 19.33 21.66 -7.27
C ASN A 252 18.81 21.18 -5.90
N LEU A 253 19.50 21.58 -4.84
CA LEU A 253 19.01 21.52 -3.46
C LEU A 253 18.53 22.91 -3.05
N THR A 254 17.26 23.07 -2.69
CA THR A 254 16.71 24.37 -2.26
C THR A 254 15.93 24.24 -0.97
N GLY A 255 16.34 24.94 0.09
CA GLY A 255 15.60 25.03 1.35
C GLY A 255 16.47 24.81 2.58
N ILE A 256 16.02 23.95 3.48
CA ILE A 256 16.72 23.60 4.71
C ILE A 256 17.10 22.13 4.66
N THR A 257 18.38 21.82 4.64
CA THR A 257 18.87 20.45 4.49
C THR A 257 19.89 20.10 5.57
N PHE A 258 19.63 19.00 6.25
CA PHE A 258 20.55 18.40 7.21
C PHE A 258 20.94 17.00 6.72
N GLY A 259 22.24 16.77 6.54
CA GLY A 259 22.82 15.46 6.26
C GLY A 259 23.84 15.10 7.34
N GLY A 260 23.69 13.96 8.00
CA GLY A 260 24.59 13.58 9.10
C GLY A 260 26.06 13.45 8.69
N ILE A 261 26.34 13.14 7.42
CA ILE A 261 27.68 13.12 6.83
C ILE A 261 27.80 14.17 5.73
N ALA A 262 26.90 14.17 4.75
CA ALA A 262 27.05 15.03 3.58
C ALA A 262 25.72 15.58 3.04
N VAL A 263 25.80 16.79 2.48
CA VAL A 263 24.75 17.40 1.66
C VAL A 263 25.35 17.75 0.30
N GLY A 264 24.71 17.36 -0.79
CA GLY A 264 25.30 17.49 -2.13
C GLY A 264 24.30 17.77 -3.25
N ALA A 265 24.61 18.70 -4.14
CA ALA A 265 23.85 18.95 -5.37
C ALA A 265 24.76 18.92 -6.61
N GLY A 266 24.25 18.42 -7.74
CA GLY A 266 24.99 18.45 -9.01
C GLY A 266 25.14 19.85 -9.60
N GLU A 267 24.15 20.72 -9.37
CA GLU A 267 24.14 22.12 -9.76
C GLU A 267 24.21 22.99 -8.49
N ASP A 268 23.11 23.62 -8.08
CA ASP A 268 23.14 24.61 -7.01
C ASP A 268 22.64 24.07 -5.65
N VAL A 269 23.26 24.54 -4.57
CA VAL A 269 22.73 24.42 -3.20
C VAL A 269 22.30 25.81 -2.73
N GLN A 270 21.01 25.98 -2.47
CA GLN A 270 20.42 27.25 -2.04
C GLN A 270 19.68 27.12 -0.70
N GLY A 271 20.04 27.95 0.27
CA GLY A 271 19.37 28.02 1.58
C GLY A 271 20.28 27.65 2.74
N LEU A 272 19.77 26.88 3.71
CA LEU A 272 20.53 26.40 4.87
C LEU A 272 20.92 24.94 4.64
N SER A 273 22.22 24.64 4.58
CA SER A 273 22.74 23.28 4.43
C SER A 273 23.75 22.95 5.50
N ILE A 274 23.52 21.86 6.23
CA ILE A 274 24.42 21.36 7.26
C ILE A 274 24.78 19.92 6.95
N GLY A 275 26.07 19.69 6.69
CA GLY A 275 26.65 18.37 6.49
C GLY A 275 27.64 18.07 7.61
N GLY A 276 27.65 16.86 8.17
CA GLY A 276 28.62 16.53 9.23
C GLY A 276 30.07 16.69 8.77
N ILE A 277 30.39 16.21 7.58
CA ILE A 277 31.73 16.27 6.96
C ILE A 277 31.75 17.27 5.80
N ALA A 278 30.74 17.26 4.93
CA ALA A 278 30.79 18.07 3.71
C ALA A 278 29.43 18.66 3.29
N VAL A 279 29.50 19.87 2.73
CA VAL A 279 28.43 20.46 1.88
C VAL A 279 29.03 20.78 0.52
N GLY A 280 28.46 20.23 -0.55
CA GLY A 280 29.02 20.32 -1.90
C GLY A 280 28.01 20.71 -2.97
N ALA A 281 28.43 21.52 -3.94
CA ALA A 281 27.67 21.85 -5.14
C ALA A 281 28.57 21.80 -6.38
N GLY A 282 28.11 21.20 -7.49
CA GLY A 282 28.83 21.29 -8.76
C GLY A 282 28.77 22.69 -9.38
N GLY A 283 27.66 23.39 -9.15
CA GLY A 283 27.45 24.80 -9.44
C GLY A 283 27.79 25.68 -8.24
N SER A 284 26.84 26.50 -7.79
CA SER A 284 27.04 27.50 -6.74
C SER A 284 26.40 27.09 -5.41
N ILE A 285 26.97 27.56 -4.31
CA ILE A 285 26.32 27.52 -2.99
C ILE A 285 25.89 28.94 -2.64
N THR A 286 24.59 29.13 -2.36
CA THR A 286 24.03 30.42 -1.94
C THR A 286 23.25 30.28 -0.63
N GLY A 287 23.70 30.92 0.45
CA GLY A 287 22.99 30.96 1.73
C GLY A 287 23.89 30.71 2.93
N ILE A 288 23.51 29.77 3.80
CA ILE A 288 24.27 29.36 4.98
C ILE A 288 24.65 27.90 4.81
N SER A 289 25.95 27.61 4.77
CA SER A 289 26.46 26.24 4.70
C SER A 289 27.47 25.99 5.80
N ALA A 290 27.33 24.87 6.50
CA ALA A 290 28.25 24.47 7.56
C ALA A 290 28.63 23.00 7.46
N ALA A 291 29.92 22.71 7.59
CA ALA A 291 30.44 21.36 7.70
C ALA A 291 31.72 21.31 8.55
N LEU A 292 32.04 20.15 9.14
CA LEU A 292 33.28 20.00 9.91
C LEU A 292 34.51 19.72 9.03
N GLY A 293 34.32 19.43 7.75
CA GLY A 293 35.43 19.18 6.82
C GLY A 293 35.50 20.21 5.70
N ALA A 294 34.52 20.21 4.78
CA ALA A 294 34.58 21.10 3.63
C ALA A 294 33.21 21.65 3.21
N VAL A 295 33.21 22.92 2.82
CA VAL A 295 32.12 23.54 2.05
C VAL A 295 32.71 23.94 0.71
N GLY A 296 32.23 23.33 -0.39
CA GLY A 296 32.83 23.49 -1.71
C GLY A 296 31.82 23.66 -2.84
N ALA A 297 32.09 24.60 -3.75
CA ALA A 297 31.31 24.84 -4.95
C ALA A 297 32.24 24.81 -6.18
N GLY A 298 31.77 24.25 -7.30
CA GLY A 298 32.48 24.37 -8.59
C GLY A 298 32.37 25.77 -9.20
N GLY A 299 31.31 26.49 -8.85
CA GLY A 299 31.06 27.89 -9.19
C GLY A 299 31.30 28.82 -8.01
N ASN A 300 30.29 29.63 -7.67
CA ASN A 300 30.44 30.67 -6.64
C ASN A 300 29.98 30.19 -5.26
N LEU A 301 30.68 30.66 -4.23
CA LEU A 301 30.22 30.60 -2.84
C LEU A 301 29.68 31.99 -2.45
N SER A 302 28.39 32.09 -2.16
CA SER A 302 27.72 33.32 -1.75
C SER A 302 27.01 33.13 -0.41
N GLY A 303 27.32 33.98 0.58
CA GLY A 303 26.75 33.90 1.93
C GLY A 303 27.73 33.39 2.99
N LEU A 304 27.21 32.77 4.05
CA LEU A 304 28.00 32.30 5.20
C LEU A 304 28.39 30.85 5.00
N ASN A 305 29.67 30.59 4.79
CA ASN A 305 30.21 29.24 4.59
C ASN A 305 31.22 28.94 5.71
N LEU A 306 30.89 27.95 6.56
CA LEU A 306 31.72 27.53 7.69
C LEU A 306 32.25 26.11 7.43
N SER A 307 33.57 25.96 7.41
CA SER A 307 34.26 24.68 7.32
C SER A 307 35.34 24.58 8.40
N GLY A 308 35.53 23.39 8.97
CA GLY A 308 36.52 23.07 10.01
C GLY A 308 37.71 22.26 9.50
#